data_AF-A1ZES0-F1
#
_entry.id   AF-A1ZES0-F1
#
_cell.length_a   1.000
_cell.length_b   1.000
_cell.length_c   1.000
_cell.angle_alpha   90.00
_cell.angle_beta   90.00
_cell.angle_gamma   90.00
#
_symmetry.space_group_name_H-M   'P 1'
#
loop_
_entity.id
_entity.type
_entity.pdbx_description
1 polymer ?
#
loop_
_entity_poly.entity_id
_entity_poly.type
_entity_poly.pdbx_seq_one_letter_code
_entity_poly.pdbx_strand_id
1 'polypeptide(L)'
;MKEDQVMFKPSVFFDDNNELNDSGILLYVDALRLNREKELPGELTAHILRSPHDRRRILEYYEFIKDDDIRELMPHPYFAQH
;
A
#
# COMPACT_ATOMS: atom_id res chain seq x y z
N MET A 1 -22.38 -19.88 -3.94
CA MET A 1 -21.64 -18.80 -4.61
C MET A 1 -20.31 -18.72 -3.91
N LYS A 2 -19.21 -19.03 -4.61
CA LYS A 2 -17.88 -18.99 -3.99
C LYS A 2 -17.46 -17.53 -3.94
N GLU A 3 -17.14 -17.04 -2.75
CA GLU A 3 -16.54 -15.73 -2.55
C GLU A 3 -15.31 -15.63 -3.45
N ASP A 4 -15.32 -14.67 -4.39
CA ASP A 4 -14.16 -14.32 -5.18
C ASP A 4 -13.09 -13.79 -4.22
N GLN A 5 -12.21 -14.69 -3.79
CA GLN A 5 -11.02 -14.35 -3.02
C GLN A 5 -10.11 -13.53 -3.95
N VAL A 6 -10.21 -12.20 -3.85
CA VAL A 6 -9.35 -11.28 -4.59
C VAL A 6 -7.94 -11.36 -4.00
N MET A 7 -7.16 -12.36 -4.42
CA MET A 7 -5.73 -12.40 -4.16
C MET A 7 -5.04 -11.36 -5.03
N PHE A 8 -4.61 -10.25 -4.42
CA PHE A 8 -3.82 -9.23 -5.11
C PHE A 8 -2.43 -9.79 -5.42
N LYS A 9 -2.10 -9.92 -6.70
CA LYS A 9 -0.73 -10.27 -7.11
C LYS A 9 0.19 -9.06 -6.85
N PRO A 10 1.37 -9.21 -6.24
CA PRO A 10 2.27 -8.08 -5.95
C PRO A 10 2.60 -7.20 -7.18
N SER A 11 2.63 -7.80 -8.37
CA SER A 11 2.91 -7.08 -9.63
C SER A 11 1.88 -6.01 -9.98
N VAL A 12 0.66 -6.04 -9.41
CA VAL A 12 -0.37 -5.03 -9.71
C VAL A 12 -0.08 -3.66 -9.09
N PHE A 13 0.91 -3.58 -8.19
CA PHE A 13 1.30 -2.35 -7.49
C PHE A 13 2.47 -1.62 -8.15
N PHE A 14 3.03 -2.18 -9.22
CA PHE A 14 4.15 -1.61 -9.96
C PHE A 14 3.69 -1.16 -11.35
N ASP A 15 4.38 -0.17 -11.91
CA ASP A 15 4.22 0.27 -13.29
C ASP A 15 5.22 -0.43 -14.23
N ASP A 16 5.18 -0.07 -15.52
CA ASP A 16 6.08 -0.64 -16.54
C ASP A 16 7.56 -0.26 -16.34
N ASN A 17 7.85 0.75 -15.50
CA ASN A 17 9.21 1.17 -15.13
C ASN A 17 9.71 0.47 -13.86
N ASN A 18 8.92 -0.43 -13.28
CA ASN A 18 9.20 -1.06 -12.00
C ASN A 18 9.29 -0.06 -10.83
N GLU A 19 8.57 1.06 -10.92
CA GLU A 19 8.28 1.94 -9.78
C GLU A 19 6.86 1.65 -9.25
N LEU A 20 6.52 2.18 -8.09
CA LEU A 20 5.16 2.05 -7.57
C LEU A 20 4.19 2.91 -8.40
N ASN A 21 3.13 2.26 -8.85
CA ASN A 21 1.95 2.94 -9.38
C ASN A 21 1.12 3.53 -8.22
N ASP A 22 0.08 4.29 -8.56
CA ASP A 22 -0.74 4.99 -7.55
C ASP A 22 -1.37 4.03 -6.54
N SER A 23 -1.78 2.83 -6.96
CA SER A 23 -2.33 1.81 -6.04
C SER A 23 -1.26 1.28 -5.09
N GLY A 24 -0.02 1.10 -5.56
CA GLY A 24 1.11 0.71 -4.71
C GLY A 24 1.48 1.78 -3.69
N ILE A 25 1.50 3.05 -4.11
CA ILE A 25 1.74 4.19 -3.21
C ILE A 25 0.64 4.25 -2.15
N LEU A 26 -0.64 4.25 -2.57
CA LEU A 26 -1.78 4.35 -1.65
C LEU A 26 -1.82 3.16 -0.67
N LEU A 27 -1.61 1.93 -1.14
CA LEU A 27 -1.55 0.76 -0.26
C LEU A 27 -0.46 0.90 0.81
N TYR A 28 0.72 1.41 0.45
CA TYR A 28 1.79 1.62 1.42
C TYR A 28 1.44 2.72 2.42
N VAL A 29 0.84 3.82 1.95
CA VAL A 29 0.38 4.93 2.81
C VAL A 29 -0.69 4.44 3.80
N ASP A 30 -1.67 3.67 3.33
CA ASP A 30 -2.70 3.10 4.20
C ASP A 30 -2.09 2.13 5.21
N ALA A 31 -1.07 1.35 4.81
CA ALA A 31 -0.31 0.51 5.74
C ALA A 31 0.38 1.32 6.83
N LEU A 32 1.02 2.45 6.49
CA LEU A 32 1.64 3.36 7.47
C LEU A 32 0.59 3.90 8.44
N ARG A 33 -0.54 4.37 7.93
CA ARG A 33 -1.63 4.93 8.75
C ARG A 33 -2.21 3.88 9.71
N LEU A 34 -2.37 2.66 9.22
CA LEU A 34 -2.91 1.54 10.00
C LEU A 34 -1.86 0.83 10.87
N ASN A 35 -0.58 1.18 10.76
CA ASN A 35 0.55 0.47 11.40
C ASN A 35 0.60 -1.02 11.02
N ARG A 36 0.37 -1.32 9.73
CA ARG A 36 0.29 -2.68 9.13
C ARG A 36 1.33 -2.91 8.04
N GLU A 37 2.43 -2.16 8.01
CA GLU A 37 3.47 -2.29 6.97
C GLU A 37 4.09 -3.69 6.92
N LYS A 38 4.08 -4.42 8.03
CA LYS A 38 4.57 -5.81 8.12
C LYS A 38 3.71 -6.81 7.33
N GLU A 39 2.51 -6.41 6.94
CA GLU A 39 1.56 -7.23 6.21
C GLU A 39 1.54 -6.92 4.71
N LEU A 40 2.36 -5.95 4.27
CA LEU A 40 2.58 -5.66 2.87
C LEU A 40 3.37 -6.79 2.19
N PRO A 41 3.25 -6.94 0.86
CA PRO A 41 4.10 -7.86 0.11
C PRO A 41 5.58 -7.54 0.32
N GLY A 42 6.41 -8.60 0.41
CA GLY A 42 7.86 -8.46 0.56
C GLY A 42 8.50 -7.65 -0.57
N GLU A 43 7.96 -7.75 -1.78
CA GLU A 43 8.40 -6.98 -2.93
C GLU A 43 8.18 -5.48 -2.75
N LEU A 44 7.04 -5.04 -2.20
CA LEU A 44 6.78 -3.61 -1.93
C LEU A 44 7.76 -3.07 -0.89
N THR A 45 7.90 -3.77 0.22
CA THR A 45 8.78 -3.34 1.32
C THR A 45 10.24 -3.31 0.88
N ALA A 46 10.70 -4.31 0.11
CA ALA A 46 12.03 -4.33 -0.46
C ALA A 46 12.27 -3.21 -1.49
N HIS A 47 11.27 -2.88 -2.29
CA HIS A 47 11.35 -1.78 -3.27
C HIS A 47 11.53 -0.43 -2.59
N ILE A 48 10.74 -0.12 -1.55
CA ILE A 48 10.82 1.16 -0.84
C ILE A 48 12.15 1.40 -0.12
N LEU A 49 12.84 0.34 0.27
CA LEU A 49 14.21 0.45 0.79
C LEU A 49 15.22 0.88 -0.29
N ARG A 50 14.92 0.64 -1.58
CA ARG A 50 15.80 0.83 -2.73
C ARG A 50 15.40 1.98 -3.66
N SER A 51 14.16 2.47 -3.60
CA SER A 51 13.67 3.64 -4.36
C SER A 51 13.46 4.84 -3.44
N PRO A 52 14.45 5.76 -3.31
CA PRO A 52 14.27 7.02 -2.59
C PRO A 52 13.17 7.91 -3.17
N HIS A 53 12.88 7.76 -4.47
CA HIS A 53 11.83 8.48 -5.16
C HIS A 53 10.45 8.06 -4.65
N ASP A 54 10.12 6.76 -4.69
CA ASP A 54 8.82 6.29 -4.23
C ASP A 54 8.66 6.42 -2.71
N ARG A 55 9.75 6.25 -1.96
CA ARG A 55 9.74 6.54 -0.52
C ARG A 55 9.34 7.99 -0.24
N ARG A 56 9.83 8.94 -1.04
CA ARG A 56 9.45 10.35 -0.89
C ARG A 56 7.97 10.55 -1.21
N ARG A 57 7.49 10.00 -2.33
CA ARG A 57 6.07 10.09 -2.74
C ARG A 57 5.13 9.56 -1.66
N ILE A 58 5.45 8.41 -1.07
CA ILE A 58 4.69 7.84 0.05
C ILE A 58 4.65 8.79 1.24
N LEU A 59 5.80 9.33 1.67
CA LEU A 59 5.85 10.22 2.82
C LEU A 59 5.11 11.54 2.57
N GLU A 60 5.22 12.09 1.36
CA GLU A 60 4.49 13.30 0.96
C GLU A 60 2.97 13.07 1.02
N TYR A 61 2.48 11.94 0.47
CA TYR A 61 1.07 11.58 0.55
C TYR A 61 0.63 11.30 1.99
N TYR A 62 1.43 10.58 2.76
CA TYR A 62 1.14 10.29 4.17
C TYR A 62 0.99 11.58 4.98
N GLU A 63 1.92 12.52 4.84
CA GLU A 63 1.85 13.81 5.54
C GLU A 63 0.61 14.63 5.16
N PHE A 64 0.11 14.47 3.93
CA PHE A 64 -1.11 15.13 3.47
C PHE A 64 -2.38 14.57 4.11
N ILE A 65 -2.46 13.25 4.37
CA ILE A 65 -3.69 12.57 4.82
C ILE A 65 -3.63 11.95 6.22
N LYS A 66 -2.49 12.07 6.93
CA LYS A 66 -2.28 11.41 8.23
C LYS A 66 -3.31 11.77 9.31
N ASP A 67 -3.89 12.98 9.21
CA ASP A 67 -4.85 13.51 10.16
C ASP A 67 -6.32 13.18 9.77
N ASP A 68 -6.54 12.59 8.59
CA ASP A 68 -7.87 12.13 8.16
C ASP A 68 -8.35 10.95 9.03
N ASP A 69 -9.66 10.79 9.15
CA ASP A 69 -10.28 9.77 9.99
C ASP A 69 -9.88 8.36 9.54
N ILE A 70 -9.06 7.69 10.34
CA ILE A 70 -8.56 6.34 10.08
C ILE A 70 -9.68 5.29 9.96
N ARG A 71 -10.87 5.57 10.50
CA ARG A 71 -12.03 4.68 10.40
C ARG A 71 -12.54 4.55 8.97
N GLU A 72 -12.26 5.52 8.10
CA GLU A 72 -12.60 5.46 6.68
C GLU A 72 -11.82 4.38 5.93
N LEU A 73 -10.68 3.93 6.47
CA LEU A 73 -9.88 2.84 5.91
C LEU A 73 -10.37 1.45 6.34
N MET A 74 -11.39 1.34 7.19
CA MET A 74 -11.83 0.07 7.76
C MET A 74 -13.25 -0.34 7.32
N PRO A 75 -13.47 -1.58 6.83
CA PRO A 75 -12.48 -2.63 6.60
C PRO A 75 -11.61 -2.34 5.37
N HIS A 76 -10.29 -2.46 5.51
CA HIS A 76 -9.40 -2.18 4.39
C HIS A 76 -9.45 -3.32 3.37
N PRO A 77 -9.72 -3.08 2.07
CA PRO A 77 -9.91 -4.14 1.09
C PRO A 77 -8.75 -5.13 0.98
N TYR A 78 -7.52 -4.63 1.15
CA TYR A 78 -6.32 -5.47 1.15
C TYR A 78 -6.09 -6.18 2.50
N PHE A 79 -6.32 -5.49 3.62
CA PHE A 79 -5.93 -6.02 4.93
C PHE A 79 -7.07 -6.71 5.70
N ALA A 80 -8.30 -6.70 5.18
CA ALA A 80 -9.44 -7.42 5.75
C ALA A 80 -9.38 -8.93 5.49
N GLN A 81 -8.42 -9.40 4.68
CA GLN A 81 -8.27 -10.80 4.29
C GLN A 81 -7.25 -11.58 5.16
N HIS A 82 -6.61 -10.92 6.13
CA HIS A 82 -5.55 -11.46 6.99
C HIS A 82 -5.90 -11.31 8.48
#